data_AF-A0A2P5N5B8-F1
#
_entry.id   AF-A0A2P5N5B8-F1
#
_cell.length_a   1.000
_cell.length_b   1.000
_cell.length_c   1.000
_cell.angle_alpha   90.00
_cell.angle_beta   90.00
_cell.angle_gamma   90.00
#
_symmetry.space_group_name_H-M   'P 1'
#
loop_
_entity.id
_entity.type
_entity.pdbx_description
1 polymer ?
#
loop_
_entity_poly.entity_id
_entity_poly.type
_entity_poly.pdbx_seq_one_letter_code
_entity_poly.pdbx_strand_id
1 'polypeptide(L)'
;MMAELALDKAKVRRSFAAAARTYDDLAELQRQVGLELLRQFPVEAGDGPILDVGCGTGFLTDQLCSANKPLLALDIAMPMLQISRQKYPGMSTGYVCADAEKLPFANNSIEQIYSNLALQWAQDLPATFRGFKQVLRSKGRLVLATFGPKTLHELKTAWAAVDDYVHVNDFLSAKQIELCLLNAGFGEVCIESVVYQTEYPSVEALMRELKGIGAHNVNNRRNHKLTTRSQLHSMIRRYQAEMTGRAIVATYEILFVQARPVLP
;
A
#
# COMPACT_ATOMS: atom_id res chain seq x y z
N MET A 1 17.64 -18.55 -0.72
CA MET A 1 17.02 -18.62 0.62
C MET A 1 16.93 -17.19 1.14
N MET A 2 15.80 -16.51 0.86
CA MET A 2 15.59 -15.13 1.34
C MET A 2 15.26 -15.20 2.82
N ALA A 3 16.04 -14.53 3.66
CA ALA A 3 15.75 -14.44 5.09
C ALA A 3 14.34 -13.86 5.27
N GLU A 4 13.50 -14.58 6.00
CA GLU A 4 12.09 -14.31 6.22
C GLU A 4 11.93 -12.97 6.96
N LEU A 5 11.67 -11.91 6.21
CA LEU A 5 11.25 -10.61 6.72
C LEU A 5 9.80 -10.72 7.21
N ALA A 6 9.58 -11.40 8.33
CA ALA A 6 8.23 -11.59 8.87
C ALA A 6 7.67 -10.26 9.42
N LEU A 7 6.71 -9.68 8.71
CA LEU A 7 5.92 -8.54 9.19
C LEU A 7 4.91 -9.03 10.24
N ASP A 8 4.83 -8.36 11.39
CA ASP A 8 3.83 -8.68 12.42
C ASP A 8 2.47 -8.07 12.04
N LYS A 9 1.59 -8.89 11.44
CA LYS A 9 0.26 -8.48 10.98
C LYS A 9 -0.63 -7.92 12.09
N ALA A 10 -0.46 -8.38 13.33
CA ALA A 10 -1.20 -7.82 14.46
C ALA A 10 -0.74 -6.40 14.80
N LYS A 11 0.55 -6.09 14.65
CA LYS A 11 1.06 -4.71 14.73
C LYS A 11 0.56 -3.86 13.58
N VAL A 12 0.60 -4.35 12.34
CA VAL A 12 0.04 -3.64 11.16
C VAL A 12 -1.41 -3.23 11.43
N ARG A 13 -2.26 -4.19 11.80
CA ARG A 13 -3.67 -3.94 12.14
C ARG A 13 -3.83 -2.88 13.24
N ARG A 14 -3.04 -2.96 14.32
CA ARG A 14 -3.10 -1.99 15.43
C ARG A 14 -2.66 -0.58 14.99
N SER A 15 -1.60 -0.47 14.19
CA SER A 15 -1.10 0.81 13.70
C SER A 15 -2.14 1.52 12.84
N PHE A 16 -2.76 0.81 11.89
CA PHE A 16 -3.81 1.38 11.05
C PHE A 16 -5.09 1.68 11.85
N ALA A 17 -5.50 0.80 12.76
CA ALA A 17 -6.61 1.06 13.67
C ALA A 17 -6.43 2.35 14.48
N ALA A 18 -5.22 2.62 14.97
CA ALA A 18 -4.91 3.84 15.73
C ALA A 18 -4.86 5.09 14.85
N ALA A 19 -4.40 4.96 13.60
CA ALA A 19 -4.28 6.04 12.63
C ALA A 19 -5.62 6.44 11.99
N ALA A 20 -6.65 5.59 12.06
CA ALA A 20 -7.88 5.72 11.27
C ALA A 20 -8.50 7.13 11.30
N ARG A 21 -8.53 7.79 12.47
CA ARG A 21 -9.11 9.14 12.63
C ARG A 21 -8.27 10.27 12.03
N THR A 22 -6.96 10.09 11.92
CA THR A 22 -6.02 11.10 11.39
C THR A 22 -5.54 10.75 9.98
N TYR A 23 -5.99 9.61 9.44
CA TYR A 23 -5.50 9.06 8.18
C TYR A 23 -5.78 10.01 7.02
N ASP A 24 -7.03 10.47 6.89
CA ASP A 24 -7.45 11.33 5.79
C ASP A 24 -6.70 12.67 5.74
N ASP A 25 -6.34 13.23 6.88
CA ASP A 25 -5.59 14.51 6.95
C ASP A 25 -4.17 14.39 6.37
N LEU A 26 -3.64 13.16 6.31
CA LEU A 26 -2.24 12.87 5.99
C LEU A 26 -2.08 11.99 4.75
N ALA A 27 -3.19 11.52 4.15
CA ALA A 27 -3.20 10.56 3.06
C ALA A 27 -3.23 11.20 1.65
N GLU A 28 -2.61 12.37 1.47
CA GLU A 28 -2.65 13.09 0.18
C GLU A 28 -1.99 12.28 -0.95
N LEU A 29 -0.81 11.71 -0.71
CA LEU A 29 -0.12 10.84 -1.67
C LEU A 29 -1.00 9.65 -2.06
N GLN A 30 -1.66 9.02 -1.09
CA GLN A 30 -2.53 7.86 -1.31
C GLN A 30 -3.73 8.23 -2.19
N ARG A 31 -4.31 9.41 -1.99
CA ARG A 31 -5.39 9.92 -2.85
C ARG A 31 -4.89 10.15 -4.27
N GLN A 32 -3.77 10.85 -4.42
CA GLN A 32 -3.18 11.15 -5.73
C GLN A 32 -2.86 9.87 -6.50
N VAL A 33 -2.24 8.89 -5.84
CA VAL A 33 -1.92 7.58 -6.43
C VAL A 33 -3.19 6.80 -6.77
N GLY A 34 -4.22 6.84 -5.91
CA GLY A 34 -5.50 6.16 -6.18
C GLY A 34 -6.22 6.71 -7.41
N LEU A 35 -6.23 8.04 -7.57
CA LEU A 35 -6.80 8.69 -8.77
C LEU A 35 -5.99 8.34 -10.03
N GLU A 36 -4.65 8.36 -9.94
CA GLU A 36 -3.79 7.98 -11.06
C GLU A 36 -3.97 6.51 -11.45
N LEU A 37 -4.10 5.61 -10.48
CA LEU A 37 -4.39 4.19 -10.71
C LEU A 37 -5.68 4.01 -11.51
N LEU A 38 -6.74 4.73 -11.15
CA LEU A 38 -8.03 4.69 -11.88
C LEU A 38 -7.96 5.40 -13.24
N ARG A 39 -7.10 6.40 -13.40
CA ARG A 39 -6.87 7.07 -14.68
C ARG A 39 -6.18 6.15 -15.67
N GLN A 40 -5.14 5.43 -15.23
CA GLN A 40 -4.40 4.49 -16.06
C GLN A 40 -5.20 3.22 -16.34
N PHE A 41 -5.89 2.70 -15.33
CA PHE A 41 -6.64 1.45 -15.39
C PHE A 41 -8.09 1.67 -14.95
N PRO A 42 -8.90 2.39 -15.76
CA PRO A 42 -10.28 2.71 -15.44
C PRO A 42 -11.13 1.46 -15.38
N VAL A 43 -12.15 1.45 -14.52
CA VAL A 43 -13.03 0.29 -14.31
C VAL A 43 -13.58 -0.24 -15.63
N GLU A 44 -13.33 -1.51 -15.90
CA GLU A 44 -13.87 -2.17 -17.09
C GLU A 44 -15.37 -2.44 -16.94
N ALA A 45 -16.10 -2.37 -18.06
CA ALA A 45 -17.49 -2.78 -18.12
C ALA A 45 -17.68 -4.24 -17.69
N GLY A 46 -18.87 -4.57 -17.18
CA GLY A 46 -19.21 -5.91 -16.68
C GLY A 46 -20.27 -5.82 -15.59
N ASP A 47 -20.80 -6.97 -15.17
CA ASP A 47 -21.84 -7.07 -14.14
C ASP A 47 -21.30 -7.59 -12.80
N GLY A 48 -20.03 -7.97 -12.76
CA GLY A 48 -19.45 -8.66 -11.62
C GLY A 48 -18.96 -7.74 -10.51
N PRO A 49 -18.74 -8.30 -9.31
CA PRO A 49 -18.28 -7.53 -8.17
C PRO A 49 -16.88 -6.95 -8.36
N ILE A 50 -16.69 -5.74 -7.85
CA ILE A 50 -15.39 -5.11 -7.63
C ILE A 50 -15.00 -5.33 -6.17
N LEU A 51 -13.75 -5.67 -5.91
CA LEU A 51 -13.17 -5.76 -4.58
C LEU A 51 -12.07 -4.72 -4.41
N ASP A 52 -12.25 -3.79 -3.49
CA ASP A 52 -11.21 -2.87 -3.02
C ASP A 52 -10.49 -3.48 -1.80
N VAL A 53 -9.23 -3.89 -1.99
CA VAL A 53 -8.39 -4.56 -0.99
C VAL A 53 -7.45 -3.58 -0.30
N GLY A 54 -7.56 -3.51 1.03
CA GLY A 54 -6.89 -2.49 1.83
C GLY A 54 -7.54 -1.12 1.64
N CYS A 55 -8.88 -1.08 1.68
CA CYS A 55 -9.66 0.10 1.32
C CYS A 55 -9.47 1.30 2.26
N GLY A 56 -8.91 1.08 3.47
CA GLY A 56 -8.71 2.14 4.45
C GLY A 56 -10.02 2.85 4.80
N THR A 57 -9.96 4.18 4.83
CA THR A 57 -11.12 5.06 5.07
C THR A 57 -12.04 5.20 3.84
N GLY A 58 -11.79 4.44 2.76
CA GLY A 58 -12.71 4.26 1.63
C GLY A 58 -12.61 5.30 0.52
N PHE A 59 -11.51 6.06 0.43
CA PHE A 59 -11.34 7.02 -0.66
C PHE A 59 -11.42 6.35 -2.05
N LEU A 60 -10.65 5.28 -2.28
CA LEU A 60 -10.69 4.56 -3.56
C LEU A 60 -12.04 3.87 -3.76
N THR A 61 -12.61 3.30 -2.69
CA THR A 61 -13.93 2.67 -2.69
C THR A 61 -15.01 3.62 -3.21
N ASP A 62 -15.02 4.87 -2.74
CA ASP A 62 -15.94 5.92 -3.19
C ASP A 62 -15.78 6.22 -4.68
N GLN A 63 -14.55 6.32 -5.18
CA GLN A 63 -14.30 6.52 -6.61
C GLN A 63 -14.80 5.34 -7.46
N LEU A 64 -14.60 4.10 -6.99
CA LEU A 64 -15.06 2.88 -7.65
C LEU A 64 -16.59 2.77 -7.73
N CYS A 65 -17.33 3.43 -6.85
CA CYS A 65 -18.80 3.41 -6.89
C CYS A 65 -19.41 3.98 -8.16
N SER A 66 -18.68 4.89 -8.83
CA SER A 66 -19.11 5.49 -10.10
C SER A 66 -19.31 4.45 -11.21
N ALA A 67 -18.79 3.23 -11.04
CA ALA A 67 -18.95 2.14 -11.99
C ALA A 67 -20.33 1.45 -11.94
N ASN A 68 -21.20 1.75 -10.95
CA ASN A 68 -22.52 1.13 -10.78
C ASN A 68 -22.50 -0.42 -10.76
N LYS A 69 -21.47 -1.00 -10.12
CA LYS A 69 -21.30 -2.44 -9.96
C LYS A 69 -21.35 -2.83 -8.48
N PRO A 70 -21.65 -4.10 -8.14
CA PRO A 70 -21.53 -4.56 -6.76
C PRO A 70 -20.12 -4.30 -6.24
N LEU A 71 -20.00 -3.61 -5.10
CA LEU A 71 -18.72 -3.23 -4.54
C LEU A 71 -18.51 -3.85 -3.17
N LEU A 72 -17.32 -4.41 -2.96
CA LEU A 72 -16.85 -4.93 -1.69
C LEU A 72 -15.60 -4.17 -1.27
N ALA A 73 -15.55 -3.74 -0.02
CA ALA A 73 -14.43 -3.03 0.58
C ALA A 73 -13.84 -3.88 1.71
N LEU A 74 -12.56 -4.22 1.60
CA LEU A 74 -11.87 -5.10 2.53
C LEU A 74 -10.70 -4.38 3.19
N ASP A 75 -10.61 -4.48 4.52
CA ASP A 75 -9.46 -3.99 5.28
C ASP A 75 -9.22 -4.86 6.52
N ILE A 76 -7.95 -4.99 6.92
CA ILE A 76 -7.57 -5.76 8.10
C ILE A 76 -7.95 -5.02 9.41
N ALA A 77 -8.09 -3.70 9.36
CA ALA A 77 -8.38 -2.84 10.50
C ALA A 77 -9.85 -2.40 10.51
N MET A 78 -10.66 -3.01 11.38
CA MET A 78 -12.08 -2.65 11.55
C MET A 78 -12.35 -1.14 11.70
N PRO A 79 -11.55 -0.34 12.43
CA PRO A 79 -11.78 1.11 12.53
C PRO A 79 -11.71 1.85 11.19
N MET A 80 -10.91 1.38 10.23
CA MET A 80 -10.86 1.95 8.88
C MET A 80 -12.20 1.77 8.16
N LEU A 81 -12.75 0.55 8.19
CA LEU A 81 -14.07 0.23 7.61
C LEU A 81 -15.20 1.03 8.28
N GLN A 82 -15.13 1.22 9.60
CA GLN A 82 -16.12 2.02 10.33
C GLN A 82 -16.12 3.47 9.87
N ILE A 83 -14.93 4.08 9.70
CA ILE A 83 -14.81 5.45 9.19
C ILE A 83 -15.31 5.53 7.75
N SER A 84 -14.92 4.58 6.89
CA SER A 84 -15.40 4.53 5.51
C SER A 84 -16.93 4.52 5.44
N ARG A 85 -17.58 3.65 6.21
CA ARG A 85 -19.04 3.57 6.27
C ARG A 85 -19.70 4.86 6.79
N GLN A 86 -19.08 5.54 7.75
CA GLN A 86 -19.59 6.79 8.30
C GLN A 86 -19.45 7.95 7.31
N LYS A 87 -18.34 7.98 6.57
CA LYS A 87 -18.03 9.02 5.59
C LYS A 87 -18.90 8.91 4.33
N TYR A 88 -19.25 7.69 3.94
CA TYR A 88 -20.01 7.40 2.72
C TYR A 88 -21.30 6.61 3.02
N PRO A 89 -22.29 7.18 3.76
CA PRO A 89 -23.46 6.46 4.23
C PRO A 89 -24.42 5.98 3.13
N GLY A 90 -24.37 6.59 1.93
CA GLY A 90 -25.18 6.20 0.77
C GLY A 90 -24.50 5.20 -0.17
N MET A 91 -23.28 4.78 0.15
CA MET A 91 -22.48 3.90 -0.71
C MET A 91 -22.98 2.46 -0.60
N SER A 92 -23.47 1.89 -1.71
CA SER A 92 -23.94 0.50 -1.76
C SER A 92 -22.75 -0.48 -1.79
N THR A 93 -22.08 -0.62 -0.64
CA THR A 93 -20.85 -1.39 -0.48
C THR A 93 -20.94 -2.40 0.65
N GLY A 94 -20.49 -3.62 0.40
CA GLY A 94 -20.27 -4.62 1.45
C GLY A 94 -18.90 -4.41 2.10
N TYR A 95 -18.85 -4.30 3.43
CA TYR A 95 -17.60 -4.15 4.18
C TYR A 95 -17.16 -5.47 4.78
N VAL A 96 -15.89 -5.83 4.59
CA VAL A 96 -15.33 -7.12 5.03
C VAL A 96 -14.04 -6.87 5.82
N CYS A 97 -14.06 -7.20 7.11
CA CYS A 97 -12.83 -7.15 7.92
C CYS A 97 -12.07 -8.47 7.80
N ALA A 98 -11.03 -8.49 6.99
CA ALA A 98 -10.22 -9.68 6.73
C ALA A 98 -8.79 -9.31 6.33
N ASP A 99 -7.89 -10.28 6.40
CA ASP A 99 -6.54 -10.14 5.87
C ASP A 99 -6.57 -10.35 4.34
N ALA A 100 -5.89 -9.47 3.60
CA ALA A 100 -5.74 -9.59 2.15
C ALA A 100 -5.08 -10.93 1.75
N GLU A 101 -4.25 -11.51 2.62
CA GLU A 101 -3.59 -12.80 2.36
C GLU A 101 -4.55 -14.00 2.51
N LYS A 102 -5.76 -13.78 3.06
CA LYS A 102 -6.76 -14.81 3.34
C LYS A 102 -8.16 -14.31 3.00
N LEU A 103 -8.42 -14.15 1.71
CA LEU A 103 -9.69 -13.65 1.20
C LEU A 103 -10.87 -14.58 1.56
N PRO A 104 -11.93 -14.10 2.22
CA PRO A 104 -13.08 -14.90 2.63
C PRO A 104 -14.15 -14.95 1.51
N PHE A 105 -13.74 -15.12 0.26
CA PHE A 105 -14.64 -15.12 -0.90
C PHE A 105 -14.60 -16.45 -1.64
N ALA A 106 -15.71 -16.79 -2.30
CA ALA A 106 -15.78 -17.98 -3.12
C ALA A 106 -14.86 -17.85 -4.36
N ASN A 107 -14.39 -18.98 -4.87
CA ASN A 107 -13.64 -19.00 -6.12
C ASN A 107 -14.47 -18.44 -7.28
N ASN A 108 -13.82 -17.76 -8.23
CA ASN A 108 -14.47 -17.19 -9.42
C ASN A 108 -15.67 -16.26 -9.12
N SER A 109 -15.64 -15.53 -8.01
CA SER A 109 -16.74 -14.67 -7.57
C SER A 109 -16.51 -13.18 -7.80
N ILE A 110 -15.25 -12.74 -7.91
CA ILE A 110 -14.85 -11.34 -8.08
C ILE A 110 -14.46 -11.08 -9.52
N GLU A 111 -14.91 -9.97 -10.10
CA GLU A 111 -14.57 -9.62 -11.47
C GLU A 111 -13.33 -8.71 -11.54
N GLN A 112 -13.21 -7.74 -10.65
CA GLN A 112 -12.05 -6.84 -10.62
C GLN A 112 -11.57 -6.64 -9.20
N ILE A 113 -10.26 -6.75 -8.98
CA ILE A 113 -9.62 -6.42 -7.71
C ILE A 113 -8.84 -5.13 -7.90
N TYR A 114 -9.05 -4.17 -7.00
CA TYR A 114 -8.25 -2.97 -6.86
C TYR A 114 -7.52 -2.99 -5.52
N SER A 115 -6.31 -2.46 -5.48
CA SER A 115 -5.59 -2.21 -4.22
C SER A 115 -4.66 -1.03 -4.35
N ASN A 116 -4.78 -0.04 -3.48
CA ASN A 116 -3.98 1.17 -3.55
C ASN A 116 -3.10 1.31 -2.30
N LEU A 117 -1.79 1.11 -2.47
CA LEU A 117 -0.77 1.25 -1.44
C LEU A 117 -1.10 0.47 -0.16
N ALA A 118 -1.55 -0.77 -0.32
CA ALA A 118 -1.82 -1.69 0.79
C ALA A 118 -0.97 -2.97 0.76
N LEU A 119 -0.60 -3.46 -0.42
CA LEU A 119 0.03 -4.79 -0.55
C LEU A 119 1.49 -4.84 -0.11
N GLN A 120 2.15 -3.71 0.11
CA GLN A 120 3.46 -3.68 0.78
C GLN A 120 3.41 -4.17 2.24
N TRP A 121 2.21 -4.37 2.80
CA TRP A 121 1.99 -4.95 4.14
C TRP A 121 1.64 -6.45 4.10
N ALA A 122 1.67 -7.08 2.92
CA ALA A 122 1.56 -8.53 2.79
C ALA A 122 2.88 -9.21 3.14
N GLN A 123 2.81 -10.29 3.93
CA GLN A 123 3.99 -11.07 4.31
C GLN A 123 4.39 -12.03 3.18
N ASP A 124 3.43 -12.72 2.57
CA ASP A 124 3.65 -13.61 1.42
C ASP A 124 2.87 -13.09 0.21
N LEU A 125 3.50 -12.17 -0.52
CA LEU A 125 2.90 -11.58 -1.71
C LEU A 125 2.59 -12.63 -2.82
N PRO A 126 3.47 -13.61 -3.12
CA PRO A 126 3.12 -14.72 -4.00
C PRO A 126 1.86 -15.49 -3.57
N ALA A 127 1.71 -15.84 -2.28
CA ALA A 127 0.50 -16.50 -1.79
C ALA A 127 -0.74 -15.60 -1.88
N THR A 128 -0.57 -14.31 -1.58
CA THR A 128 -1.63 -13.30 -1.72
C THR A 128 -2.15 -13.25 -3.15
N PHE A 129 -1.26 -13.18 -4.14
CA PHE A 129 -1.64 -13.21 -5.55
C PHE A 129 -2.31 -14.53 -5.94
N ARG A 130 -1.87 -15.70 -5.43
CA ARG A 130 -2.59 -16.96 -5.66
C ARG A 130 -4.02 -16.92 -5.12
N GLY A 131 -4.23 -16.35 -3.93
CA GLY A 131 -5.57 -16.13 -3.37
C GLY A 131 -6.42 -15.19 -4.24
N PHE A 132 -5.82 -14.11 -4.75
CA PHE A 132 -6.52 -13.19 -5.66
C PHE A 132 -6.93 -13.89 -6.96
N LYS A 133 -6.03 -14.68 -7.54
CA LYS A 133 -6.30 -15.48 -8.74
C LYS A 133 -7.42 -16.50 -8.53
N GLN A 134 -7.54 -17.08 -7.33
CA GLN A 134 -8.61 -18.04 -7.00
C GLN A 134 -9.99 -17.38 -6.96
N VAL A 135 -10.10 -16.19 -6.36
CA VAL A 135 -11.39 -15.49 -6.24
C VAL A 135 -11.77 -14.76 -7.53
N LEU A 136 -10.81 -14.39 -8.36
CA LEU A 136 -11.06 -13.74 -9.66
C LEU A 136 -11.78 -14.70 -10.63
N ARG A 137 -12.77 -14.18 -11.33
CA ARG A 137 -13.37 -14.82 -12.52
C ARG A 137 -12.31 -14.97 -13.61
N SER A 138 -12.52 -15.90 -14.55
CA SER A 138 -11.57 -16.19 -15.64
C SER A 138 -11.23 -15.00 -16.52
N LYS A 139 -12.15 -14.04 -16.72
CA LYS A 139 -11.92 -12.78 -17.46
C LYS A 139 -11.67 -11.58 -16.55
N GLY A 140 -11.51 -11.83 -15.26
CA GLY A 140 -11.27 -10.79 -14.28
C GLY A 140 -9.89 -10.17 -14.43
N ARG A 141 -9.63 -9.15 -13.61
CA ARG A 141 -8.32 -8.49 -13.58
C ARG A 141 -7.95 -8.03 -12.18
N LEU A 142 -6.65 -7.94 -11.96
CA LEU A 142 -6.03 -7.34 -10.81
C LEU A 142 -5.42 -6.00 -11.22
N VAL A 143 -5.75 -4.95 -10.50
CA VAL A 143 -5.21 -3.60 -10.65
C VAL A 143 -4.68 -3.16 -9.29
N LEU A 144 -3.44 -2.71 -9.20
CA LEU A 144 -2.87 -2.26 -7.93
C LEU A 144 -1.83 -1.16 -8.10
N ALA A 145 -1.65 -0.38 -7.04
CA ALA A 145 -0.49 0.49 -6.85
C ALA A 145 0.27 0.04 -5.59
N THR A 146 1.60 -0.05 -5.67
CA THR A 146 2.47 -0.37 -4.53
C THR A 146 3.76 0.45 -4.57
N PHE A 147 4.43 0.61 -3.44
CA PHE A 147 5.75 1.24 -3.40
C PHE A 147 6.83 0.38 -4.07
N GLY A 148 7.76 1.06 -4.74
CA GLY A 148 8.99 0.52 -5.31
C GLY A 148 10.25 0.85 -4.49
N PRO A 149 11.40 0.25 -4.82
CA PRO A 149 12.62 0.30 -4.02
C PRO A 149 13.21 1.70 -3.80
N LYS A 150 12.95 2.68 -4.68
CA LYS A 150 13.45 4.06 -4.51
C LYS A 150 12.65 4.89 -3.49
N THR A 151 11.58 4.32 -2.94
CA THR A 151 10.75 4.99 -1.92
C THR A 151 11.55 5.26 -0.64
N LEU A 152 11.54 6.53 -0.22
CA LEU A 152 12.21 7.07 0.96
C LEU A 152 13.72 6.75 0.98
N HIS A 153 14.37 6.72 -0.18
CA HIS A 153 15.78 6.39 -0.28
C HIS A 153 16.66 7.43 0.43
N GLU A 154 16.24 8.69 0.50
CA GLU A 154 16.90 9.76 1.26
C GLU A 154 16.92 9.40 2.75
N LEU A 155 15.78 8.96 3.30
CA LEU A 155 15.66 8.55 4.70
C LEU A 155 16.49 7.30 4.99
N LYS A 156 16.48 6.32 4.07
CA LYS A 156 17.31 5.10 4.17
C LYS A 156 18.80 5.45 4.22
N THR A 157 19.23 6.34 3.32
CA THR A 157 20.63 6.78 3.21
C THR A 157 21.08 7.55 4.45
N ALA A 158 20.23 8.44 4.97
CA ALA A 158 20.51 9.20 6.19
C ALA A 158 20.66 8.29 7.42
N TRP A 159 19.81 7.27 7.56
CA TRP A 159 19.89 6.30 8.66
C TRP A 159 21.08 5.36 8.57
N ALA A 160 21.44 4.89 7.38
CA ALA A 160 22.59 4.01 7.16
C ALA A 160 23.93 4.64 7.57
N ALA A 161 23.99 5.98 7.68
CA ALA A 161 25.15 6.69 8.20
C ALA A 161 25.19 6.79 9.75
N VAL A 162 24.13 6.34 10.43
CA VAL A 162 23.95 6.46 11.90
C VAL A 162 24.00 5.09 12.58
N ASP A 163 23.34 4.08 12.01
CA ASP A 163 23.36 2.70 12.50
C ASP A 163 22.97 1.69 11.40
N ASP A 164 23.08 0.40 11.71
CA ASP A 164 22.79 -0.71 10.79
C ASP A 164 21.35 -1.25 10.90
N TYR A 165 20.45 -0.57 11.61
CA TYR A 165 19.06 -1.03 11.74
C TYR A 165 18.24 -0.68 10.49
N VAL A 166 17.20 -1.49 10.22
CA VAL A 166 16.22 -1.16 9.19
C VAL A 166 15.28 -0.11 9.76
N HIS A 167 15.31 1.11 9.23
CA HIS A 167 14.42 2.22 9.65
C HIS A 167 13.24 2.46 8.71
N VAL A 168 13.34 2.03 7.45
CA VAL A 168 12.27 2.07 6.44
C VAL A 168 12.06 0.67 5.89
N ASN A 169 10.82 0.28 5.60
CA ASN A 169 10.53 -1.01 4.98
C ASN A 169 11.23 -1.15 3.61
N ASP A 170 11.58 -2.39 3.27
CA ASP A 170 12.03 -2.73 1.93
C ASP A 170 10.83 -2.99 1.03
N PHE A 171 10.95 -2.54 -0.22
CA PHE A 171 9.91 -2.64 -1.22
C PHE A 171 10.44 -3.43 -2.42
N LEU A 172 9.57 -4.27 -3.00
CA LEU A 172 9.93 -5.08 -4.14
C LEU A 172 10.08 -4.23 -5.40
N SER A 173 11.04 -4.58 -6.24
CA SER A 173 11.17 -4.01 -7.59
C SER A 173 10.07 -4.49 -8.53
N ALA A 174 9.83 -3.74 -9.61
CA ALA A 174 8.90 -4.13 -10.69
C ALA A 174 9.13 -5.57 -11.17
N LYS A 175 10.39 -5.95 -11.40
CA LYS A 175 10.76 -7.32 -11.81
C LYS A 175 10.38 -8.38 -10.77
N GLN A 176 10.54 -8.08 -9.48
CA GLN A 176 10.14 -9.01 -8.41
C GLN A 176 8.61 -9.14 -8.34
N ILE A 177 7.87 -8.04 -8.48
CA ILE A 177 6.40 -8.06 -8.53
C ILE A 177 5.90 -8.86 -9.73
N GLU A 178 6.47 -8.63 -10.91
CA GLU A 178 6.17 -9.38 -12.13
C GLU A 178 6.38 -10.88 -11.92
N LEU A 179 7.54 -11.29 -11.40
CA LEU A 179 7.80 -12.70 -11.09
C LEU A 179 6.80 -13.29 -10.09
N CYS A 180 6.38 -12.53 -9.07
CA CYS A 180 5.37 -12.98 -8.12
C CYS A 180 4.01 -13.21 -8.80
N LEU A 181 3.61 -12.32 -9.72
CA LEU A 181 2.36 -12.43 -10.48
C LEU A 181 2.38 -13.63 -11.44
N LEU A 182 3.45 -13.79 -12.21
CA LEU A 182 3.63 -14.91 -13.14
C LEU A 182 3.58 -16.25 -12.39
N ASN A 183 4.30 -16.36 -11.27
CA ASN A 183 4.29 -17.57 -10.43
C ASN A 183 2.94 -17.84 -9.75
N ALA A 184 2.09 -16.81 -9.59
CA ALA A 184 0.73 -16.96 -9.09
C ALA A 184 -0.29 -17.32 -10.19
N GLY A 185 0.14 -17.43 -11.45
CA GLY A 185 -0.71 -17.75 -12.59
C GLY A 185 -1.44 -16.54 -13.18
N PHE A 186 -0.86 -15.35 -13.05
CA PHE A 186 -1.25 -14.18 -13.84
C PHE A 186 -0.39 -14.06 -15.11
N GLY A 187 -0.97 -13.44 -16.13
CA GLY A 187 -0.35 -13.04 -17.38
C GLY A 187 -0.82 -11.64 -17.77
N GLU A 188 -0.49 -11.20 -18.98
CA GLU A 188 -0.77 -9.83 -19.45
C GLU A 188 -0.33 -8.77 -18.43
N VAL A 189 0.81 -9.01 -17.79
CA VAL A 189 1.32 -8.16 -16.72
C VAL A 189 1.85 -6.87 -17.34
N CYS A 190 1.27 -5.75 -16.94
CA CYS A 190 1.75 -4.41 -17.25
C CYS A 190 2.17 -3.74 -15.95
N ILE A 191 3.40 -3.22 -15.91
CA ILE A 191 3.92 -2.48 -14.74
C ILE A 191 4.52 -1.16 -15.23
N GLU A 192 3.99 -0.05 -14.73
CA GLU A 192 4.53 1.29 -14.92
C GLU A 192 5.16 1.76 -13.60
N SER A 193 6.37 2.31 -13.66
CA SER A 193 7.05 2.93 -12.51
C SER A 193 7.04 4.43 -12.65
N VAL A 194 6.49 5.12 -11.66
CA VAL A 194 6.41 6.58 -11.59
C VAL A 194 7.03 7.05 -10.29
N VAL A 195 7.80 8.13 -10.34
CA VAL A 195 8.43 8.72 -9.16
C VAL A 195 7.72 10.01 -8.79
N TYR A 196 7.23 10.06 -7.55
CA TYR A 196 6.66 11.24 -6.91
C TYR A 196 7.69 11.85 -5.97
N GLN A 197 7.70 13.17 -5.90
CA GLN A 197 8.50 13.92 -4.94
C GLN A 197 7.57 14.85 -4.17
N THR A 198 7.66 14.77 -2.84
CA THR A 198 6.88 15.60 -1.94
C THR A 198 7.83 16.45 -1.11
N GLU A 199 7.56 17.74 -1.06
CA GLU A 199 8.31 18.69 -0.23
C GLU A 199 7.74 18.73 1.19
N TYR A 200 8.63 18.74 2.18
CA TYR A 200 8.28 18.90 3.58
C TYR A 200 9.07 20.05 4.20
N PRO A 201 8.50 20.76 5.18
CA PRO A 201 9.20 21.84 5.87
C PRO A 201 10.36 21.32 6.75
N SER A 202 10.36 20.04 7.12
CA SER A 202 11.40 19.40 7.93
C SER A 202 11.30 17.87 7.88
N VAL A 203 12.37 17.17 8.25
CA VAL A 203 12.38 15.69 8.36
C VAL A 203 11.39 15.24 9.43
N GLU A 204 11.21 16.02 10.49
CA GLU A 204 10.25 15.77 11.56
C GLU A 204 8.81 15.85 11.09
N ALA A 205 8.50 16.75 10.14
CA ALA A 205 7.17 16.80 9.51
C ALA A 205 6.91 15.54 8.68
N LEU A 206 7.88 15.12 7.85
CA LEU A 206 7.81 13.86 7.11
C LEU A 206 7.59 12.66 8.04
N MET A 207 8.42 12.50 9.08
CA MET A 207 8.28 11.38 10.03
C MET A 207 6.93 11.40 10.76
N ARG A 208 6.40 12.59 11.07
CA ARG A 208 5.09 12.73 11.72
C ARG A 208 3.96 12.31 10.80
N GLU A 209 4.01 12.67 9.52
CA GLU A 209 3.07 12.22 8.50
C GLU A 209 3.10 10.70 8.36
N LEU A 210 4.29 10.11 8.14
CA LEU A 210 4.47 8.65 8.04
C LEU A 210 3.92 7.91 9.26
N LYS A 211 4.14 8.46 10.46
CA LYS A 211 3.58 7.91 11.70
C LYS A 211 2.07 8.04 11.76
N GLY A 212 1.53 9.19 11.35
CA GLY A 212 0.12 9.52 11.42
C GLY A 212 -0.75 8.76 10.42
N ILE A 213 -0.20 8.33 9.28
CA ILE A 213 -0.87 7.39 8.36
C ILE A 213 -0.75 5.92 8.80
N GLY A 214 -0.12 5.65 9.94
CA GLY A 214 0.06 4.30 10.46
C GLY A 214 1.23 3.52 9.84
N ALA A 215 2.02 4.12 8.95
CA ALA A 215 3.16 3.51 8.25
C ALA A 215 4.40 3.34 9.14
N HIS A 216 4.21 2.69 10.29
CA HIS A 216 5.28 2.35 11.21
C HIS A 216 6.16 1.25 10.61
N ASN A 217 7.45 1.32 10.90
CA ASN A 217 8.35 0.22 10.62
C ASN A 217 8.05 -0.95 11.59
N VAL A 218 7.57 -2.06 11.01
CA VAL A 218 7.21 -3.29 11.73
C VAL A 218 8.16 -4.45 11.43
N ASN A 219 9.32 -4.17 10.83
CA ASN A 219 10.33 -5.15 10.48
C ASN A 219 11.01 -5.74 11.74
N ASN A 220 11.34 -7.03 11.72
CA ASN A 220 12.04 -7.68 12.83
C ASN A 220 13.48 -7.17 13.03
N ARG A 221 14.13 -6.66 11.98
CA ARG A 221 15.46 -6.05 12.02
C ARG A 221 15.46 -4.56 12.36
N ARG A 222 14.31 -3.99 12.72
CA ARG A 222 14.22 -2.60 13.17
C ARG A 222 14.97 -2.39 14.48
N ASN A 223 15.27 -1.13 14.79
CA ASN A 223 15.76 -0.80 16.12
C ASN A 223 14.66 -1.03 17.18
N HIS A 224 14.89 -1.96 18.10
CA HIS A 224 13.99 -2.20 19.24
C HIS A 224 14.34 -1.35 20.47
N LYS A 225 15.44 -0.59 20.42
CA LYS A 225 15.84 0.39 21.45
C LYS A 225 15.29 1.78 21.09
N LEU A 226 15.21 2.65 22.10
CA LEU A 226 14.92 4.06 21.89
C LEU A 226 16.04 4.72 21.09
N THR A 227 15.70 5.32 19.95
CA THR A 227 16.58 6.24 19.22
C THR A 227 16.98 7.40 20.11
N THR A 228 18.27 7.60 20.32
CA THR A 228 18.76 8.73 21.14
C THR A 228 18.60 10.06 20.41
N ARG A 229 18.54 11.17 21.15
CA ARG A 229 18.50 12.52 20.56
C ARG A 229 19.69 12.79 19.64
N SER A 230 20.88 12.30 19.99
CA SER A 230 22.08 12.46 19.17
C SER A 230 21.98 11.72 17.84
N GLN A 231 21.49 10.48 17.85
CA GLN A 231 21.27 9.72 16.62
C GLN A 231 20.24 10.40 15.71
N LEU A 232 19.13 10.87 16.29
CA LEU A 232 18.10 11.57 15.55
C LEU A 232 18.63 12.85 14.89
N HIS A 233 19.36 13.70 15.64
CA HIS A 233 19.96 14.92 15.09
C HIS A 233 21.00 14.61 14.01
N SER A 234 21.78 13.54 14.16
CA SER A 234 22.74 13.11 13.14
C SER A 234 22.05 12.71 11.84
N MET A 235 20.97 11.93 11.93
CA MET A 235 20.16 11.53 10.77
C MET A 235 19.56 12.76 10.07
N ILE A 236 18.93 13.67 10.82
CA ILE A 236 18.32 14.89 10.25
C ILE A 236 19.36 15.73 9.52
N ARG A 237 20.52 15.97 10.13
CA ARG A 237 21.61 16.73 9.51
C ARG A 237 22.06 16.07 8.21
N ARG A 238 22.17 14.74 8.18
CA ARG A 238 22.59 14.01 6.99
C ARG A 238 21.55 14.07 5.88
N TYR A 239 20.28 13.94 6.22
CA TYR A 239 19.17 14.10 5.27
C TYR A 239 19.21 15.49 4.61
N GLN A 240 19.40 16.54 5.41
CA GLN A 240 19.38 17.92 4.93
C GLN A 240 20.64 18.30 4.13
N ALA A 241 21.78 17.64 4.36
CA ALA A 241 23.03 17.94 3.66
C ALA A 241 22.94 17.72 2.14
N GLU A 242 22.03 16.86 1.68
CA GLU A 242 21.80 16.55 0.27
C GLU A 242 20.75 17.47 -0.38
N MET A 243 20.21 18.46 0.36
CA MET A 243 19.11 19.33 -0.09
C MET A 243 19.63 20.73 -0.46
N THR A 244 19.16 21.28 -1.57
CA THR A 244 19.57 22.61 -2.08
C THR A 244 18.65 23.76 -1.64
N GLY A 245 17.66 23.49 -0.79
CA GLY A 245 16.63 24.45 -0.37
C GLY A 245 16.29 24.39 1.12
N ARG A 246 15.30 25.20 1.52
CA ARG A 246 14.78 25.21 2.92
C ARG A 246 13.87 24.02 3.22
N ALA A 247 13.19 23.49 2.20
CA ALA A 247 12.39 22.29 2.31
C ALA A 247 13.26 21.04 2.07
N ILE A 248 12.85 19.92 2.67
CA ILE A 248 13.40 18.60 2.35
C ILE A 248 12.48 17.90 1.36
N VAL A 249 13.04 17.06 0.49
CA VAL A 249 12.28 16.25 -0.45
C VAL A 249 12.23 14.80 0.06
N ALA A 250 11.07 14.16 -0.06
CA ALA A 250 10.93 12.72 0.07
C ALA A 250 10.48 12.12 -1.26
N THR A 251 11.18 11.09 -1.71
CA THR A 251 10.87 10.39 -2.96
C THR A 251 10.00 9.18 -2.70
N TYR A 252 8.96 9.00 -3.51
CA TYR A 252 8.08 7.82 -3.51
C TYR A 252 8.05 7.23 -4.91
N GLU A 253 8.59 6.02 -5.08
CA GLU A 253 8.42 5.28 -6.34
C GLU A 253 7.16 4.45 -6.23
N ILE A 254 6.26 4.63 -7.18
CA ILE A 254 4.99 3.92 -7.26
C ILE A 254 5.04 3.01 -8.48
N LEU A 255 4.73 1.74 -8.25
CA LEU A 255 4.53 0.73 -9.27
C LEU A 255 3.02 0.58 -9.48
N PHE A 256 2.54 1.06 -10.62
CA PHE A 256 1.17 0.83 -11.08
C PHE A 256 1.14 -0.46 -11.88
N VAL A 257 0.24 -1.37 -11.53
CA VAL A 257 0.24 -2.73 -12.04
C VAL A 257 -1.14 -3.13 -12.49
N GLN A 258 -1.23 -3.72 -13.68
CA GLN A 258 -2.38 -4.47 -14.13
C GLN A 258 -1.94 -5.89 -14.51
N ALA A 259 -2.76 -6.89 -14.17
CA ALA A 259 -2.55 -8.28 -14.58
C ALA A 259 -3.88 -9.03 -14.72
N ARG A 260 -3.88 -10.10 -15.52
CA ARG A 260 -5.05 -10.97 -15.73
C ARG A 260 -4.74 -12.42 -15.38
N PRO A 261 -5.69 -13.20 -14.85
CA PRO A 261 -5.48 -14.64 -14.67
C PRO A 261 -5.16 -15.32 -16.00
N VAL A 262 -4.14 -16.18 -16.04
CA VAL A 262 -3.93 -17.07 -17.19
C VAL A 262 -5.04 -18.12 -17.17
N LEU A 263 -5.73 -18.25 -18.31
CA LEU A 263 -6.73 -19.29 -18.50
C LEU A 263 -6.05 -20.66 -18.44
N PRO A 264 -6.63 -21.65 -17.74
CA PRO A 264 -6.13 -23.02 -17.75
C PRO A 264 -6.19 -23.64 -19.15
#